data_AF-A0A8H4UQN1-F1
#
_entry.id   AF-A0A8H4UQN1-F1
#
_cell.length_a   1.000
_cell.length_b   1.000
_cell.length_c   1.000
_cell.angle_alpha   90.00
_cell.angle_beta   90.00
_cell.angle_gamma   90.00
#
_symmetry.space_group_name_H-M   'P 1'
#
loop_
_entity.id
_entity.type
_entity.pdbx_description
1 polymer ?
#
loop_
_entity_poly.entity_id
_entity_poly.type
_entity_poly.pdbx_seq_one_letter_code
_entity_poly.pdbx_strand_id
1 'polypeptide(L)'
;MAGNIIPAIATTNAMTAGLCVLQAFKVLKDDYDHAKMVFLERSGVRAINSDSLRPPNPFCAVCSVAQGKIVVDLERATLNDLVEDIIRGKLGYTEEFSINTDAGMIYDPDLDDNLSKKLVDLGVQAETLLTIIDEEDDSPFVNLELVVGSAKTGDGKTITLARDIEIPKKPKQVPVEKPAVDGTISNGVIGKRKRAADETTLNGEPDAKRLAATNGTGNEPIVLDDPDTGAILIDDD
;
A
#
# COMPACT_ATOMS: atom_id res chain seq x y z
N MET A 1 -11.22 23.65 5.42
CA MET A 1 -11.67 22.64 6.42
C MET A 1 -13.11 22.13 6.20
N ALA A 2 -13.83 22.51 5.13
CA ALA A 2 -15.22 22.07 4.91
C ALA A 2 -15.39 20.96 3.85
N GLY A 3 -14.31 20.32 3.39
CA GLY A 3 -14.33 19.45 2.20
C GLY A 3 -14.81 18.02 2.43
N ASN A 4 -14.71 17.49 3.65
CA ASN A 4 -14.90 16.06 3.92
C ASN A 4 -15.77 15.79 5.18
N ILE A 5 -16.85 16.54 5.39
CA ILE A 5 -17.75 16.24 6.50
C ILE A 5 -18.61 15.03 6.11
N ILE A 6 -18.37 13.90 6.78
CA ILE A 6 -19.11 12.65 6.56
C ILE A 6 -20.16 12.52 7.67
N PRO A 7 -21.47 12.40 7.34
CA PRO A 7 -22.49 12.11 8.34
C PRO A 7 -22.23 10.76 9.01
N ALA A 8 -22.19 10.75 10.34
CA ALA A 8 -22.00 9.54 11.13
C ALA A 8 -23.35 8.90 11.49
N ILE A 9 -23.41 7.57 11.49
CA ILE A 9 -24.58 6.78 11.88
C ILE A 9 -24.14 5.78 12.94
N ALA A 10 -24.83 5.77 14.08
CA ALA A 10 -24.45 4.94 15.24
C ALA A 10 -24.40 3.44 14.90
N THR A 11 -25.33 2.96 14.06
CA THR A 11 -25.40 1.55 13.65
C THR A 11 -24.21 1.12 12.80
N THR A 12 -23.72 1.98 11.89
CA THR A 12 -22.50 1.71 11.10
C THR A 12 -21.30 1.55 12.02
N ASN A 13 -21.15 2.41 13.03
CA ASN A 13 -20.06 2.29 14.00
C ASN A 13 -20.15 1.01 14.83
N ALA A 14 -21.35 0.64 15.29
CA ALA A 14 -21.58 -0.59 16.05
C ALA A 14 -21.24 -1.85 15.21
N MET A 15 -21.66 -1.88 13.94
CA MET A 15 -21.32 -2.98 13.02
C MET A 15 -19.81 -3.06 12.78
N THR A 16 -19.16 -1.94 12.46
CA THR A 16 -17.71 -1.90 12.25
C THR A 16 -16.94 -2.35 13.49
N ALA A 17 -17.35 -1.92 14.69
CA ALA A 17 -16.69 -2.35 15.92
C ALA A 17 -16.79 -3.87 16.14
N GLY A 18 -17.97 -4.45 15.90
CA GLY A 18 -18.17 -5.90 15.93
C GLY A 18 -17.26 -6.64 14.94
N LEU A 19 -17.16 -6.13 13.70
CA LEU A 19 -16.27 -6.70 12.69
C LEU A 19 -14.78 -6.59 13.08
N CYS A 20 -14.36 -5.47 13.68
CA CYS A 20 -12.99 -5.32 14.19
C CYS A 20 -12.67 -6.37 15.24
N VAL A 21 -13.57 -6.62 16.19
CA VAL A 21 -13.39 -7.65 17.22
C VAL A 21 -13.31 -9.05 16.61
N LEU A 22 -14.14 -9.36 15.61
CA LEU A 22 -14.10 -10.65 14.91
C LEU A 22 -12.78 -10.87 14.16
N GLN A 23 -12.21 -9.84 13.52
CA GLN A 23 -10.87 -9.95 12.91
C GLN A 23 -9.76 -10.01 13.96
N ALA A 24 -9.88 -9.27 15.07
CA ALA A 24 -8.90 -9.30 16.16
C ALA A 24 -8.77 -10.70 16.78
N PHE A 25 -9.87 -11.46 16.90
CA PHE A 25 -9.80 -12.84 17.37
C PHE A 25 -8.96 -13.76 16.48
N LYS A 26 -8.90 -13.50 15.18
CA LYS A 26 -8.04 -14.27 14.27
C LYS A 26 -6.57 -13.94 14.50
N VAL A 27 -6.26 -12.64 14.63
CA VAL A 27 -4.92 -12.17 14.99
C VAL A 27 -4.44 -12.76 16.31
N LEU A 28 -5.29 -12.79 17.35
CA LEU A 28 -4.94 -13.36 18.66
C LEU A 28 -4.76 -14.88 18.66
N LYS A 29 -5.18 -15.57 17.60
CA LYS A 29 -5.01 -17.01 17.40
C LYS A 29 -3.90 -17.34 16.40
N ASP A 30 -3.12 -16.35 15.98
CA ASP A 30 -2.14 -16.45 14.90
C ASP A 30 -2.75 -16.93 13.56
N ASP A 31 -4.05 -16.74 13.37
CA ASP A 31 -4.80 -17.14 12.17
C ASP A 31 -4.87 -16.00 11.14
N TYR A 32 -3.70 -15.58 10.67
CA TYR A 32 -3.57 -14.44 9.76
C TYR A 32 -4.10 -14.72 8.35
N ASP A 33 -4.04 -15.96 7.89
CA ASP A 33 -4.47 -16.37 6.54
C ASP A 33 -5.97 -16.18 6.32
N HIS A 34 -6.76 -16.32 7.40
CA HIS A 34 -8.20 -16.10 7.37
C HIS A 34 -8.61 -14.68 7.75
N ALA A 35 -7.67 -13.79 8.11
CA ALA A 35 -7.96 -12.38 8.28
C ALA A 35 -8.29 -11.74 6.94
N LYS A 36 -9.26 -10.80 6.93
CA LYS A 36 -9.78 -10.18 5.71
C LYS A 36 -9.96 -8.68 5.87
N MET A 37 -9.80 -7.95 4.77
CA MET A 37 -10.35 -6.60 4.65
C MET A 37 -11.85 -6.73 4.49
N VAL A 38 -12.63 -6.07 5.36
CA VAL A 38 -14.10 -6.16 5.35
C VAL A 38 -14.70 -4.80 4.99
N PHE A 39 -15.64 -4.79 4.06
CA PHE A 39 -16.31 -3.61 3.55
C PHE A 39 -17.81 -3.69 3.84
N LEU A 40 -18.37 -2.60 4.33
CA LEU A 40 -19.82 -2.44 4.47
C LEU A 40 -20.36 -1.70 3.24
N GLU A 41 -21.32 -2.31 2.54
CA GLU A 41 -21.92 -1.75 1.34
C GLU A 41 -23.41 -1.45 1.56
N ARG A 42 -23.85 -0.27 1.11
CA ARG A 42 -25.26 0.15 1.25
C ARG A 42 -26.18 -0.46 0.20
N SER A 43 -25.68 -0.64 -1.02
CA SER A 43 -26.49 -1.00 -2.20
C SER A 43 -25.89 -2.16 -3.01
N GLY A 44 -24.95 -2.90 -2.43
CA GLY A 44 -24.41 -4.12 -3.02
C GLY A 44 -25.39 -5.29 -2.90
N VAL A 45 -25.10 -6.38 -3.60
CA VAL A 45 -25.85 -7.66 -3.46
C VAL A 45 -25.71 -8.22 -2.04
N ARG A 46 -24.61 -7.90 -1.36
CA ARG A 46 -24.34 -8.23 0.04
C ARG A 46 -24.06 -6.95 0.82
N ALA A 47 -24.56 -6.88 2.05
CA ALA A 47 -24.27 -5.77 2.96
C ALA A 47 -22.82 -5.80 3.48
N ILE A 48 -22.19 -6.97 3.48
CA ILE A 48 -20.82 -7.19 3.92
C ILE A 48 -20.07 -7.91 2.81
N ASN A 49 -19.00 -7.30 2.33
CA ASN A 49 -18.05 -7.91 1.41
C ASN A 49 -16.68 -8.01 2.07
N SER A 50 -15.85 -8.91 1.55
CA SER A 50 -14.51 -9.12 2.08
C SER A 50 -13.51 -9.42 0.99
N ASP A 51 -12.28 -8.98 1.18
CA ASP A 51 -11.14 -9.28 0.34
C ASP A 51 -9.97 -9.82 1.18
N SER A 52 -9.08 -10.56 0.54
CA SER A 52 -7.83 -11.01 1.17
C SER A 52 -6.92 -9.82 1.48
N LEU A 53 -6.14 -9.93 2.55
CA LEU A 53 -5.14 -8.92 2.86
C LEU A 53 -4.10 -8.89 1.74
N ARG A 54 -3.77 -7.68 1.26
CA ARG A 54 -2.73 -7.51 0.25
C ARG A 54 -1.34 -7.62 0.92
N PRO A 55 -0.33 -8.17 0.23
CA PRO A 55 1.03 -8.15 0.73
C PRO A 55 1.55 -6.70 0.85
N PRO A 56 2.61 -6.47 1.64
CA PRO A 56 3.28 -5.17 1.69
C PRO A 56 3.63 -4.67 0.29
N ASN A 57 3.41 -3.38 0.03
CA ASN A 57 3.76 -2.77 -1.24
C ASN A 57 5.28 -2.50 -1.27
N PRO A 58 6.06 -3.10 -2.19
CA PRO A 58 7.51 -2.88 -2.29
C PRO A 58 7.90 -1.41 -2.57
N PHE A 59 6.97 -0.60 -3.08
CA PHE A 59 7.18 0.81 -3.39
C PHE A 59 6.70 1.76 -2.28
N CYS A 60 6.26 1.24 -1.14
CA CYS A 60 5.83 2.08 -0.02
C CYS A 60 7.04 2.67 0.71
N ALA A 61 7.19 3.99 0.67
CA ALA A 61 8.26 4.71 1.37
C ALA A 61 8.29 4.58 2.91
N VAL A 62 7.36 3.80 3.49
CA VAL A 62 7.27 3.55 4.94
C VAL A 62 7.51 2.08 5.24
N CYS A 63 6.66 1.18 4.72
CA CYS A 63 6.71 -0.22 5.13
C CYS A 63 7.64 -1.10 4.29
N SER A 64 8.16 -0.62 3.15
CA SER A 64 9.10 -1.43 2.35
C SER A 64 10.57 -1.22 2.74
N VAL A 65 10.87 -0.22 3.56
CA VAL A 65 12.24 0.13 3.96
C VAL A 65 12.83 -1.01 4.80
N ALA A 66 13.98 -1.53 4.37
CA ALA A 66 14.75 -2.50 5.14
C ALA A 66 15.53 -1.76 6.24
N GLN A 67 15.62 -2.34 7.44
CA GLN A 67 16.27 -1.68 8.57
C GLN A 67 17.40 -2.53 9.16
N GLY A 68 18.54 -1.87 9.36
CA GLY A 68 19.76 -2.47 9.86
C GLY A 68 20.43 -1.69 10.96
N LYS A 69 21.42 -2.32 11.58
CA LYS A 69 22.31 -1.68 12.53
C LYS A 69 23.75 -2.01 12.19
N ILE A 70 24.57 -0.98 12.08
CA ILE A 70 26.02 -1.11 11.95
C ILE A 70 26.68 -0.70 13.26
N VAL A 71 27.80 -1.33 13.58
CA VAL A 71 28.67 -0.98 14.69
C VAL A 71 29.94 -0.37 14.10
N VAL A 72 30.21 0.87 14.49
CA VAL A 72 31.23 1.73 13.89
C VAL A 72 32.18 2.23 14.97
N ASP A 73 33.49 2.09 14.72
CA ASP A 73 34.53 2.80 15.44
C ASP A 73 34.67 4.22 14.88
N LEU A 74 33.92 5.16 15.46
CA LEU A 74 33.83 6.56 15.01
C LEU A 74 35.18 7.28 14.97
N GLU A 75 36.19 6.84 15.72
CA GLU A 75 37.52 7.49 15.72
C GLU A 75 38.30 7.21 14.43
N ARG A 76 38.02 6.08 13.77
CA ARG A 76 38.84 5.53 12.69
C ARG A 76 38.07 5.26 11.39
N ALA A 77 36.79 4.96 11.47
CA ALA A 77 35.98 4.54 10.34
C ALA A 77 35.85 5.65 9.28
N THR A 78 36.09 5.25 8.03
CA THR A 78 35.93 6.10 6.85
C THR A 78 34.65 5.75 6.09
N LEU A 79 34.23 6.65 5.19
CA LEU A 79 33.12 6.36 4.28
C LEU A 79 33.45 5.19 3.34
N ASN A 80 34.71 5.07 2.93
CA ASN A 80 35.19 3.95 2.11
C ASN A 80 34.98 2.59 2.81
N ASP A 81 35.26 2.50 4.11
CA ASP A 81 35.03 1.27 4.88
C ASP A 81 33.54 0.87 4.85
N LEU A 82 32.63 1.84 4.88
CA LEU A 82 31.19 1.58 4.81
C LEU A 82 30.79 1.06 3.43
N VAL A 83 31.22 1.77 2.38
CA VAL A 83 30.90 1.48 0.98
C VAL A 83 31.43 0.09 0.58
N GLU A 84 32.71 -0.17 0.81
CA GLU A 84 33.36 -1.40 0.33
C GLU A 84 33.08 -2.60 1.26
N ASP A 85 33.26 -2.47 2.57
CA ASP A 85 33.18 -3.64 3.47
C ASP A 85 31.73 -4.05 3.80
N ILE A 86 30.80 -3.09 3.82
CA ILE A 86 29.40 -3.34 4.20
C ILE A 86 28.48 -3.34 2.99
N ILE A 87 28.39 -2.20 2.28
CA ILE A 87 27.37 -2.02 1.24
C ILE A 87 27.65 -2.94 0.04
N ARG A 88 28.85 -2.90 -0.51
CA ARG A 88 29.26 -3.78 -1.63
C ARG A 88 29.61 -5.18 -1.14
N GLY A 89 30.47 -5.28 -0.11
CA GLY A 89 31.02 -6.55 0.34
C GLY A 89 30.02 -7.51 1.00
N LYS A 90 29.11 -7.00 1.86
CA LYS A 90 28.16 -7.84 2.60
C LYS A 90 26.74 -7.79 2.07
N LEU A 91 26.27 -6.60 1.67
CA LEU A 91 24.88 -6.40 1.24
C LEU A 91 24.70 -6.57 -0.27
N GLY A 92 25.80 -6.62 -1.04
CA GLY A 92 25.77 -6.96 -2.47
C GLY A 92 25.17 -5.88 -3.36
N TYR A 93 25.23 -4.61 -2.94
CA TYR A 93 24.89 -3.48 -3.80
C TYR A 93 25.88 -3.38 -4.97
N THR A 94 25.38 -2.94 -6.12
CA THR A 94 26.18 -2.64 -7.33
C THR A 94 26.81 -1.24 -7.19
N GLU A 95 27.21 -0.63 -8.31
CA GLU A 95 27.82 0.71 -8.27
C GLU A 95 26.79 1.83 -8.11
N GLU A 96 25.56 1.65 -8.60
CA GLU A 96 24.53 2.69 -8.69
C GLU A 96 23.72 2.84 -7.38
N PHE A 97 24.31 3.43 -6.35
CA PHE A 97 23.59 3.77 -5.12
C PHE A 97 24.08 5.05 -4.46
N SER A 98 23.19 5.71 -3.74
CA SER A 98 23.51 6.89 -2.92
C SER A 98 23.38 6.59 -1.43
N ILE A 99 24.20 7.26 -0.60
CA ILE A 99 24.08 7.24 0.86
C ILE A 99 23.73 8.64 1.34
N ASN A 100 22.61 8.73 2.04
CA ASN A 100 22.07 9.96 2.60
C ASN A 100 22.08 9.95 4.13
N THR A 101 22.30 11.14 4.69
CA THR A 101 22.12 11.46 6.10
C THR A 101 21.04 12.54 6.23
N ASP A 102 20.65 12.88 7.46
CA ASP A 102 19.77 14.03 7.71
C ASP A 102 20.35 15.37 7.21
N ALA A 103 21.68 15.46 7.09
CA ALA A 103 22.37 16.64 6.58
C ALA A 103 22.44 16.69 5.04
N GLY A 104 22.12 15.59 4.36
CA GLY A 104 22.17 15.45 2.92
C GLY A 104 22.98 14.24 2.45
N MET A 105 23.23 14.20 1.14
CA MET A 105 23.95 13.13 0.47
C MET A 105 25.44 13.18 0.80
N ILE A 106 25.98 12.05 1.27
CA ILE A 106 27.41 11.92 1.62
C ILE A 106 28.19 11.06 0.62
N TYR A 107 27.49 10.21 -0.15
CA TYR A 107 28.05 9.36 -1.21
C TYR A 107 27.08 9.23 -2.38
N ASP A 108 27.64 9.24 -3.58
CA ASP A 108 27.03 8.95 -4.89
C ASP A 108 28.19 8.50 -5.80
N PRO A 109 28.00 7.59 -6.78
CA PRO A 109 28.94 7.34 -7.87
C PRO A 109 29.67 8.58 -8.41
N ASP A 110 28.96 9.70 -8.55
CA ASP A 110 29.52 10.96 -9.07
C ASP A 110 30.19 11.83 -8.00
N LEU A 111 30.08 11.45 -6.72
CA LEU A 111 30.60 12.16 -5.54
C LEU A 111 31.46 11.23 -4.65
N ASP A 112 32.62 10.85 -5.16
CA ASP A 112 33.55 9.91 -4.51
C ASP A 112 34.65 10.59 -3.64
N ASP A 113 34.80 11.92 -3.73
CA ASP A 113 35.76 12.73 -2.95
C ASP A 113 35.66 12.52 -1.42
N ASN A 114 34.49 12.11 -0.93
CA ASN A 114 34.24 11.89 0.49
C ASN A 114 34.70 10.51 1.00
N LEU A 115 35.05 9.56 0.11
CA LEU A 115 35.38 8.18 0.50
C LEU A 115 36.50 8.11 1.55
N SER A 116 37.53 8.94 1.39
CA SER A 116 38.67 8.97 2.30
C SER A 116 38.39 9.68 3.64
N LYS A 117 37.29 10.44 3.74
CA LYS A 117 36.95 11.20 4.94
C LYS A 117 36.38 10.28 6.02
N LYS A 118 36.57 10.66 7.28
CA LYS A 118 35.97 9.94 8.40
C LYS A 118 34.47 10.19 8.42
N LEU A 119 33.73 9.18 8.88
CA LEU A 119 32.28 9.29 9.03
C LEU A 119 31.89 10.47 9.96
N VAL A 120 32.67 10.70 11.01
CA VAL A 120 32.46 11.82 11.94
C VAL A 120 32.59 13.20 11.26
N ASP A 121 33.53 13.33 10.32
CA ASP A 121 33.73 14.60 9.59
C ASP A 121 32.57 14.88 8.61
N LEU A 122 31.83 13.83 8.24
CA LEU A 122 30.61 13.90 7.42
C LEU A 122 29.34 14.06 8.27
N GLY A 123 29.47 14.30 9.58
CA GLY A 123 28.35 14.49 10.49
C GLY A 123 27.71 13.20 11.00
N VAL A 124 28.31 12.03 10.73
CA VAL A 124 27.82 10.75 11.22
C VAL A 124 28.27 10.53 12.67
N GLN A 125 27.31 10.34 13.56
CA GLN A 125 27.53 10.11 14.99
C GLN A 125 26.79 8.84 15.43
N ALA A 126 26.86 8.52 16.72
CA ALA A 126 26.01 7.48 17.27
C ALA A 126 24.53 7.84 17.05
N GLU A 127 23.72 6.83 16.74
CA GLU A 127 22.28 6.94 16.47
C GLU A 127 21.91 7.68 15.18
N THR A 128 22.88 8.13 14.39
CA THR A 128 22.60 8.65 13.05
C THR A 128 21.97 7.56 12.16
N LEU A 129 20.98 7.98 11.37
CA LEU A 129 20.33 7.14 10.36
C LEU A 129 20.98 7.40 9.01
N LEU A 130 21.48 6.33 8.39
CA LEU A 130 22.00 6.35 7.03
C LEU A 130 20.95 5.72 6.12
N THR A 131 20.47 6.48 5.13
CA THR A 131 19.54 5.97 4.12
C THR A 131 20.31 5.66 2.85
N ILE A 132 20.33 4.38 2.48
CA ILE A 132 20.91 3.89 1.24
C ILE A 132 19.79 3.70 0.22
N ILE A 133 19.96 4.32 -0.94
CA ILE A 133 19.01 4.26 -2.05
C ILE A 133 19.72 3.57 -3.20
N ASP A 134 19.16 2.44 -3.62
CA ASP A 134 19.58 1.77 -4.84
C ASP A 134 18.94 2.47 -6.04
N GLU A 135 19.79 2.95 -6.93
CA GLU A 135 19.43 3.73 -8.13
C GLU A 135 19.52 2.88 -9.40
N GLU A 136 19.77 1.56 -9.28
CA GLU A 136 19.73 0.62 -10.41
C GLU A 136 18.36 0.63 -11.10
N ASP A 137 18.35 0.69 -12.43
CA ASP A 137 17.11 0.76 -13.23
C ASP A 137 16.28 -0.54 -13.22
N ASP A 138 16.94 -1.69 -13.21
CA ASP A 138 16.31 -2.98 -13.52
C ASP A 138 15.76 -3.73 -12.29
N SER A 139 16.50 -3.72 -11.19
CA SER A 139 16.16 -4.51 -10.00
C SER A 139 16.63 -3.90 -8.67
N PRO A 140 16.29 -2.61 -8.42
CA PRO A 140 16.83 -1.90 -7.27
C PRO A 140 16.34 -2.52 -5.96
N PHE A 141 17.19 -2.57 -4.95
CA PHE A 141 16.79 -2.87 -3.60
C PHE A 141 15.73 -1.89 -3.07
N VAL A 142 14.92 -2.35 -2.12
CA VAL A 142 14.20 -1.41 -1.25
C VAL A 142 15.18 -0.50 -0.53
N ASN A 143 14.73 0.70 -0.17
CA ASN A 143 15.59 1.62 0.56
C ASN A 143 16.03 0.95 1.86
N LEU A 144 17.30 1.11 2.21
CA LEU A 144 17.89 0.55 3.41
C LEU A 144 18.20 1.67 4.39
N GLU A 145 17.75 1.54 5.63
CA GLU A 145 18.05 2.46 6.71
C GLU A 145 18.98 1.77 7.73
N LEU A 146 20.19 2.28 7.90
CA LEU A 146 21.18 1.77 8.85
C LEU A 146 21.29 2.71 10.03
N VAL A 147 21.01 2.21 11.23
CA VAL A 147 21.29 2.90 12.49
C VAL A 147 22.76 2.71 12.85
N VAL A 148 23.46 3.80 13.13
CA VAL A 148 24.86 3.78 13.56
C VAL A 148 24.94 3.51 15.07
N GLY A 149 25.56 2.40 15.46
CA GLY A 149 25.98 2.13 16.83
C GLY A 149 27.45 2.44 17.02
N SER A 150 27.81 3.16 18.09
CA SER A 150 29.22 3.39 18.43
C SER A 150 29.73 2.29 19.35
N ALA A 151 30.79 1.59 18.92
CA ALA A 151 31.58 0.72 19.79
C ALA A 151 33.00 0.59 19.24
N LYS A 152 33.96 0.32 20.13
CA LYS A 152 35.33 -0.02 19.72
C LYS A 152 35.33 -1.43 19.15
N THR A 153 35.59 -1.56 17.86
CA THR A 153 35.63 -2.87 17.19
C THR A 153 36.97 -3.56 17.49
N GLY A 154 36.93 -4.74 18.09
CA GLY A 154 38.13 -5.45 18.58
C GLY A 154 39.02 -6.08 17.49
N ASP A 155 38.48 -6.29 16.29
CA ASP A 155 39.06 -7.19 15.28
C ASP A 155 39.80 -6.46 14.13
N GLY A 156 40.23 -5.22 14.36
CA GLY A 156 40.92 -4.40 13.35
C GLY A 156 40.03 -3.86 12.22
N LYS A 157 38.81 -4.39 12.05
CA LYS A 157 37.75 -3.83 11.19
C LYS A 157 37.16 -2.59 11.85
N THR A 158 36.99 -1.50 11.11
CA THR A 158 36.42 -0.25 11.64
C THR A 158 34.89 -0.28 11.66
N ILE A 159 34.25 -1.06 10.78
CA ILE A 159 32.80 -1.18 10.66
C ILE A 159 32.37 -2.64 10.59
N THR A 160 31.27 -2.98 11.27
CA THR A 160 30.64 -4.30 11.20
C THR A 160 29.11 -4.20 11.18
N LEU A 161 28.45 -5.19 10.61
CA LEU A 161 26.99 -5.32 10.63
C LEU A 161 26.60 -6.08 11.90
N ALA A 162 25.61 -5.59 12.65
CA ALA A 162 25.21 -6.19 13.93
C ALA A 162 24.48 -7.54 13.77
N ARG A 163 23.79 -7.71 12.63
CA ARG A 163 23.07 -8.93 12.23
C ARG A 163 23.00 -8.96 10.71
N ASP A 164 22.90 -10.15 10.12
CA ASP A 164 22.64 -10.25 8.68
C ASP A 164 21.24 -9.72 8.35
N ILE A 165 21.13 -9.04 7.21
CA ILE A 165 19.90 -8.39 6.75
C ILE A 165 19.64 -8.86 5.34
N GLU A 166 18.47 -9.46 5.13
CA GLU A 166 17.97 -9.73 3.78
C GLU A 166 17.19 -8.51 3.29
N ILE A 167 17.66 -7.92 2.19
CA ILE A 167 17.07 -6.71 1.60
C ILE A 167 16.25 -7.14 0.37
N PRO A 168 14.92 -7.00 0.40
CA PRO A 168 14.10 -7.31 -0.77
C PRO A 168 14.44 -6.41 -1.96
N LYS A 169 14.42 -6.96 -3.17
CA LYS A 169 14.44 -6.16 -4.41
C LYS A 169 13.04 -5.67 -4.75
N LYS A 170 12.95 -4.44 -5.27
CA LYS A 170 11.73 -3.91 -5.88
C LYS A 170 11.48 -4.70 -7.18
N PRO A 171 10.24 -5.15 -7.43
CA PRO A 171 9.91 -5.77 -8.70
C PRO A 171 10.03 -4.75 -9.84
N LYS A 172 10.47 -5.20 -11.02
CA LYS A 172 10.55 -4.33 -12.21
C LYS A 172 9.17 -3.73 -12.51
N GLN A 173 9.07 -2.41 -12.50
CA GLN A 173 7.83 -1.74 -12.89
C GLN A 173 7.67 -1.84 -14.40
N VAL A 174 6.66 -2.57 -14.86
CA VAL A 174 6.20 -2.41 -16.24
C VAL A 174 5.57 -1.02 -16.32
N PRO A 175 6.00 -0.15 -17.25
CA PRO A 175 5.36 1.15 -17.43
C PRO A 175 3.86 0.93 -17.61
N VAL A 176 3.06 1.43 -16.66
CA VAL A 176 1.61 1.41 -16.81
C VAL A 176 1.30 2.39 -17.92
N GLU A 177 0.90 1.89 -19.09
CA GLU A 177 0.32 2.75 -20.12
C GLU A 177 -0.80 3.56 -19.46
N LYS A 178 -0.64 4.89 -19.46
CA LYS A 178 -1.68 5.78 -18.97
C LYS A 178 -2.94 5.43 -19.76
N PRO A 179 -4.06 5.03 -19.14
CA PRO A 179 -5.29 4.87 -19.87
C PRO A 179 -5.59 6.18 -20.58
N ALA A 180 -5.82 6.13 -21.89
CA ALA A 180 -6.23 7.28 -22.68
C ALA A 180 -7.49 7.85 -22.01
N VAL A 181 -7.36 9.06 -21.45
CA VAL A 181 -8.48 9.76 -20.82
C VAL A 181 -9.30 10.39 -21.95
N ASP A 182 -10.13 9.58 -22.61
CA ASP A 182 -11.18 10.10 -23.49
C ASP A 182 -12.30 10.65 -22.61
N GLY A 183 -12.36 11.99 -22.52
CA GLY A 183 -13.52 12.66 -21.95
C GLY A 183 -13.21 13.95 -21.19
N THR A 184 -12.95 15.02 -21.94
CA THR A 184 -13.09 16.39 -21.43
C THR A 184 -14.58 16.66 -21.14
N ILE A 185 -15.02 16.51 -19.89
CA ILE A 185 -16.23 17.19 -19.42
C ILE A 185 -15.76 18.26 -18.43
N SER A 186 -15.62 19.47 -18.95
CA SER A 186 -15.39 20.66 -18.16
C SER A 186 -16.62 20.96 -17.31
N ASN A 187 -16.40 21.09 -16.00
CA ASN A 187 -17.37 21.69 -15.09
C ASN A 187 -17.45 23.19 -15.40
N GLY A 188 -18.54 23.61 -16.06
CA GLY A 188 -18.86 25.01 -16.35
C GLY A 188 -20.38 25.24 -16.26
N VAL A 189 -20.79 26.01 -15.27
CA VAL A 189 -22.16 26.37 -14.86
C VAL A 189 -22.99 27.00 -15.98
N ILE A 190 -24.20 26.48 -16.25
CA ILE A 190 -25.40 27.28 -16.60
C ILE A 190 -26.70 26.60 -16.10
N GLY A 191 -27.34 27.21 -15.10
CA GLY A 191 -28.78 27.56 -15.17
C GLY A 191 -29.87 26.51 -14.85
N LYS A 192 -30.36 26.58 -13.61
CA LYS A 192 -31.77 26.53 -13.20
C LYS A 192 -32.66 25.36 -13.71
N ARG A 193 -33.00 24.44 -12.81
CA ARG A 193 -34.37 24.39 -12.24
C ARG A 193 -34.45 23.54 -10.97
N LYS A 194 -34.91 24.23 -9.92
CA LYS A 194 -35.35 23.74 -8.61
C LYS A 194 -36.53 22.79 -8.82
N ARG A 195 -36.45 21.52 -8.41
CA ARG A 195 -37.63 20.64 -8.35
C ARG A 195 -38.40 20.98 -7.07
N ALA A 196 -39.58 21.56 -7.24
CA ALA A 196 -40.55 21.71 -6.17
C ALA A 196 -41.36 20.40 -6.06
N ALA A 197 -41.59 19.96 -4.83
CA ALA A 197 -42.66 19.04 -4.49
C ALA A 197 -43.98 19.81 -4.64
N ASP A 198 -44.87 19.36 -5.53
CA ASP A 198 -46.19 18.83 -5.19
C ASP A 198 -46.95 18.45 -6.49
N GLU A 199 -47.93 17.57 -6.33
CA GLU A 199 -49.05 17.23 -7.22
C GLU A 199 -48.90 16.10 -8.28
N THR A 200 -49.48 14.96 -7.87
CA THR A 200 -50.56 14.20 -8.55
C THR A 200 -50.24 12.94 -9.37
N THR A 201 -50.57 11.80 -8.73
CA THR A 201 -51.37 10.64 -9.21
C THR A 201 -50.83 9.69 -10.28
N LEU A 202 -50.59 8.45 -9.82
CA LEU A 202 -51.06 7.15 -10.35
C LEU A 202 -51.16 6.98 -11.88
N ASN A 203 -50.25 6.19 -12.45
CA ASN A 203 -50.56 4.92 -13.17
C ASN A 203 -49.31 4.34 -13.86
N GLY A 204 -49.13 3.02 -13.75
CA GLY A 204 -48.58 2.17 -14.81
C GLY A 204 -47.05 2.05 -14.95
N GLU A 205 -46.53 0.92 -14.43
CA GLU A 205 -45.40 0.10 -14.95
C GLU A 205 -43.94 0.63 -14.94
N PRO A 206 -43.00 -0.12 -14.33
CA PRO A 206 -41.56 0.08 -14.53
C PRO A 206 -41.01 -0.83 -15.66
N ASP A 207 -40.38 -0.20 -16.66
CA ASP A 207 -39.57 -0.87 -17.68
C ASP A 207 -38.38 -1.62 -17.05
N ALA A 208 -38.40 -2.95 -17.17
CA ALA A 208 -37.29 -3.82 -16.81
C ALA A 208 -36.50 -4.21 -18.05
N LYS A 209 -35.16 -4.00 -18.03
CA LYS A 209 -34.26 -4.77 -18.89
C LYS A 209 -32.93 -5.07 -18.21
N ARG A 210 -32.85 -6.25 -17.61
CA ARG A 210 -31.59 -7.00 -17.38
C ARG A 210 -31.37 -7.91 -18.58
N LEU A 211 -30.15 -7.97 -19.10
CA LEU A 211 -29.69 -8.95 -20.08
C LEU A 211 -28.67 -9.87 -19.41
N ALA A 212 -28.95 -11.18 -19.43
CA ALA A 212 -27.94 -12.22 -19.33
C ALA A 212 -28.04 -13.07 -20.61
N ALA A 213 -26.87 -13.40 -21.16
CA ALA A 213 -26.68 -14.06 -22.44
C ALA A 213 -26.70 -15.59 -22.31
N THR A 214 -27.17 -16.30 -23.35
CA THR A 214 -26.40 -17.35 -24.07
C THR A 214 -27.14 -17.89 -25.30
N ASN A 215 -26.42 -17.88 -26.43
CA ASN A 215 -26.29 -18.88 -27.51
C ASN A 215 -27.48 -19.77 -27.93
N GLY A 216 -27.92 -19.61 -29.19
CA GLY A 216 -28.36 -20.74 -30.03
C GLY A 216 -29.65 -20.55 -30.84
N THR A 217 -29.50 -20.00 -32.06
CA THR A 217 -30.33 -20.20 -33.28
C THR A 217 -31.82 -20.55 -33.14
N GLY A 218 -32.68 -19.58 -33.44
CA GLY A 218 -34.11 -19.79 -33.72
C GLY A 218 -34.99 -18.73 -33.06
N ASN A 219 -35.67 -17.93 -33.84
CA ASN A 219 -36.42 -16.76 -33.38
C ASN A 219 -37.84 -17.17 -32.94
N GLU A 220 -37.96 -17.87 -31.81
CA GLU A 220 -39.24 -18.19 -31.16
C GLU A 220 -39.18 -17.86 -29.66
N PRO A 221 -40.14 -17.10 -29.11
CA PRO A 221 -40.19 -16.81 -27.68
C PRO A 221 -40.64 -18.04 -26.88
N ILE A 222 -39.79 -18.44 -25.92
CA ILE A 222 -40.11 -19.48 -24.93
C ILE A 222 -41.05 -18.85 -23.90
N VAL A 223 -42.29 -19.33 -23.83
CA VAL A 223 -43.25 -19.02 -22.77
C VAL A 223 -42.98 -19.96 -21.60
N LEU A 224 -42.50 -19.42 -20.48
CA LEU A 224 -42.48 -20.11 -19.19
C LEU A 224 -43.63 -19.52 -18.35
N ASP A 225 -44.79 -20.18 -18.41
CA ASP A 225 -45.85 -20.00 -17.42
C ASP A 225 -45.44 -20.76 -16.17
N ASP A 226 -45.03 -20.05 -15.11
CA ASP A 226 -44.91 -20.63 -13.77
C ASP A 226 -45.97 -19.98 -12.86
N PRO A 227 -47.11 -20.63 -12.65
CA PRO A 227 -48.24 -20.03 -11.96
C PRO A 227 -48.21 -20.37 -10.47
N ASP A 228 -47.16 -20.02 -9.73
CA ASP A 228 -47.18 -20.14 -8.25
C ASP A 228 -46.13 -19.26 -7.56
N THR A 229 -46.45 -17.97 -7.39
CA THR A 229 -45.83 -17.13 -6.34
C THR A 229 -46.90 -16.36 -5.58
N GLY A 230 -47.48 -17.01 -4.58
CA GLY A 230 -48.40 -16.40 -3.61
C GLY A 230 -47.99 -16.78 -2.18
N ALA A 231 -47.38 -15.82 -1.48
CA ALA A 231 -47.25 -15.65 -0.03
C ALA A 231 -47.16 -16.90 0.89
N ILE A 232 -46.05 -17.01 1.64
CA ILE A 232 -45.98 -17.83 2.86
C ILE A 232 -46.84 -17.14 3.93
N LEU A 233 -47.98 -17.73 4.26
CA LEU A 233 -48.77 -17.38 5.44
C LEU A 233 -48.27 -18.22 6.63
N ILE A 234 -48.05 -17.56 7.76
CA ILE A 234 -47.81 -18.20 9.05
C ILE A 234 -49.18 -18.24 9.74
N ASP A 235 -49.68 -19.44 10.02
CA ASP A 235 -50.90 -19.62 10.81
C ASP A 235 -50.57 -19.45 12.30
N ASP A 236 -51.26 -18.52 12.96
CA ASP A 236 -51.35 -18.46 14.43
C ASP A 236 -52.59 -19.28 14.85
N ASP A 237 -52.36 -20.50 15.33
CA ASP A 237 -53.13 -21.19 16.39
C ASP A 237 -52.42 -22.50 16.84
#